data_AF-A0A1B6JQX0-F1
#
_entry.id   AF-A0A1B6JQX0-F1
#
_cell.length_a   1.000
_cell.length_b   1.000
_cell.length_c   1.000
_cell.angle_alpha   90.00
_cell.angle_beta   90.00
_cell.angle_gamma   90.00
#
_symmetry.space_group_name_H-M   'P 1'
#
loop_
_entity.id
_entity.type
_entity.pdbx_description
1 polymer ?
#
loop_
_entity_poly.entity_id
_entity_poly.type
_entity_poly.pdbx_seq_one_letter_code
_entity_poly.pdbx_strand_id
1 'polypeptide(L)'
;LARLADYLPAEDAVFRDLIFGMLYSSDIFVKMVRGREFRHACVAALYKSQLAENRKYLAEFNKGEKGKINITAPAQIVTRFPPEPSGWLHIGHAKAALLNQHLASKGGGRLIVRFDDTNPEKESAAFEEAILEDLRLLKISDYRLTHSSDYFDAIFEHAVSLIK
;
A
#
# COMPACT_ATOMS: atom_id res chain seq x y z
N LEU A 1 -3.28 -31.41 -11.73
CA LEU A 1 -3.36 -29.96 -12.06
C LEU A 1 -3.10 -29.21 -10.77
N ALA A 2 -1.86 -28.77 -10.59
CA ALA A 2 -1.35 -28.13 -9.37
C ALA A 2 -2.19 -26.88 -9.03
N ARG A 3 -2.49 -26.70 -7.74
CA ARG A 3 -3.29 -25.59 -7.21
C ARG A 3 -2.33 -24.48 -6.76
N LEU A 4 -2.79 -23.23 -6.80
CA LEU A 4 -2.05 -21.99 -6.50
C LEU A 4 -1.17 -21.98 -5.23
N ALA A 5 -1.34 -22.94 -4.32
CA ALA A 5 -0.56 -23.10 -3.10
C ALA A 5 0.89 -23.58 -3.32
N ASP A 6 1.23 -24.08 -4.51
CA ASP A 6 2.59 -24.56 -4.82
C ASP A 6 3.55 -23.44 -5.30
N TYR A 7 3.07 -22.20 -5.49
CA TYR A 7 3.74 -21.17 -6.33
C TYR A 7 4.00 -19.79 -5.70
N LEU A 8 3.90 -19.60 -4.38
CA LEU A 8 4.29 -18.29 -3.81
C LEU A 8 5.46 -18.41 -2.82
N PRO A 9 6.71 -18.55 -3.34
CA PRO A 9 7.91 -18.15 -2.63
C PRO A 9 7.99 -16.61 -2.54
N ALA A 10 9.00 -16.11 -1.83
CA ALA A 10 9.25 -14.71 -1.48
C ALA A 10 9.39 -13.72 -2.67
N GLU A 11 9.17 -14.14 -3.91
CA GLU A 11 9.64 -13.44 -5.12
C GLU A 11 8.61 -12.54 -5.82
N ASP A 12 7.30 -12.63 -5.53
CA ASP A 12 6.36 -11.68 -6.14
C ASP A 12 5.97 -10.56 -5.16
N ALA A 13 6.97 -9.74 -4.83
CA ALA A 13 6.79 -8.53 -4.03
C ALA A 13 5.75 -7.59 -4.66
N VAL A 14 5.64 -7.60 -5.99
CA VAL A 14 4.66 -6.81 -6.75
C VAL A 14 3.26 -7.34 -6.50
N PHE A 15 3.01 -8.65 -6.63
CA PHE A 15 1.70 -9.23 -6.34
C PHE A 15 1.25 -8.97 -4.89
N ARG A 16 2.16 -9.13 -3.92
CA ARG A 16 1.86 -8.82 -2.51
C ARG A 16 1.49 -7.35 -2.31
N ASP A 17 2.22 -6.45 -2.94
CA ASP A 17 1.99 -5.01 -2.85
C ASP A 17 0.70 -4.58 -3.56
N LEU A 18 0.37 -5.22 -4.69
CA LEU A 18 -0.90 -5.02 -5.42
C LEU A 18 -2.10 -5.52 -4.60
N ILE A 19 -2.01 -6.73 -4.05
CA ILE A 19 -3.06 -7.29 -3.17
C ILE A 19 -3.22 -6.42 -1.93
N PHE A 20 -2.13 -5.96 -1.33
CA PHE A 20 -2.16 -5.05 -0.20
C PHE A 20 -2.82 -3.71 -0.56
N GLY A 21 -2.50 -3.14 -1.72
CA GLY A 21 -3.15 -1.95 -2.26
C GLY A 21 -4.66 -2.15 -2.44
N MET A 22 -5.09 -3.22 -3.12
CA MET A 22 -6.50 -3.53 -3.35
C MET A 22 -7.29 -3.77 -2.06
N LEU A 23 -6.66 -4.34 -1.04
CA LEU A 23 -7.28 -4.53 0.28
C LEU A 23 -7.48 -3.21 1.06
N TYR A 24 -6.79 -2.14 0.69
CA TYR A 24 -6.95 -0.82 1.30
C TYR A 24 -7.85 0.12 0.49
N SER A 25 -7.91 -0.06 -0.84
CA SER A 25 -8.69 0.81 -1.73
C SER A 25 -10.11 0.31 -1.99
N SER A 26 -10.42 -0.99 -1.79
CA SER A 26 -11.73 -1.57 -2.14
C SER A 26 -12.44 -2.26 -0.97
N ASP A 27 -13.47 -1.60 -0.44
CA ASP A 27 -14.38 -2.17 0.56
C ASP A 27 -15.10 -3.44 0.08
N ILE A 28 -15.38 -3.51 -1.22
CA ILE A 28 -16.03 -4.68 -1.85
C ILE A 28 -15.08 -5.86 -1.79
N PHE A 29 -13.82 -5.66 -2.19
CA PHE A 29 -12.82 -6.73 -2.17
C PHE A 29 -12.53 -7.20 -0.73
N VAL A 30 -12.44 -6.29 0.22
CA VAL A 30 -12.29 -6.64 1.65
C VAL A 30 -13.47 -7.48 2.15
N LYS A 31 -14.72 -7.11 1.82
CA LYS A 31 -15.91 -7.90 2.18
C LYS A 31 -15.88 -9.28 1.53
N MET A 32 -15.44 -9.39 0.27
CA MET A 32 -15.28 -10.66 -0.42
C MET A 32 -14.24 -11.56 0.25
N VAL A 33 -13.03 -11.05 0.52
CA VAL A 33 -11.94 -11.83 1.16
C VAL A 33 -12.32 -12.27 2.58
N ARG A 34 -13.17 -11.51 3.29
CA ARG A 34 -13.72 -11.88 4.60
C ARG A 34 -14.87 -12.89 4.51
N GLY A 35 -15.51 -13.03 3.35
CA GLY A 35 -16.61 -13.93 3.11
C GLY A 35 -16.19 -15.40 3.17
N ARG A 36 -17.15 -16.29 3.49
CA ARG A 36 -16.90 -17.74 3.57
C ARG A 36 -16.72 -18.39 2.19
N GLU A 37 -17.16 -17.73 1.12
CA GLU A 37 -17.17 -18.26 -0.25
C GLU A 37 -15.97 -17.81 -1.09
N PHE A 38 -15.00 -17.11 -0.51
CA PHE A 38 -13.83 -16.65 -1.24
C PHE A 38 -12.94 -17.84 -1.64
N ARG A 39 -12.82 -18.07 -2.96
CA ARG A 39 -12.19 -19.27 -3.53
C ARG A 39 -10.68 -19.36 -3.29
N HIS A 40 -10.02 -18.22 -3.05
CA HIS A 40 -8.55 -18.14 -2.96
C HIS A 40 -8.07 -18.12 -1.50
N ALA A 41 -7.89 -19.33 -0.95
CA ALA A 41 -7.48 -19.53 0.44
C ALA A 41 -6.15 -18.84 0.79
N CYS A 42 -5.21 -18.74 -0.16
CA CYS A 42 -3.91 -18.10 0.04
C CYS A 42 -4.03 -16.58 0.29
N VAL A 43 -4.86 -15.87 -0.48
CA VAL A 43 -5.10 -14.43 -0.32
C VAL A 43 -5.88 -14.17 0.97
N ALA A 44 -6.85 -15.03 1.31
CA ALA A 44 -7.56 -14.93 2.59
C ALA A 44 -6.64 -15.21 3.79
N ALA A 45 -5.69 -16.15 3.67
CA ALA A 45 -4.69 -16.42 4.69
C ALA A 45 -3.73 -15.23 4.86
N LEU A 46 -3.22 -14.66 3.76
CA LEU A 46 -2.38 -13.46 3.76
C LEU A 46 -3.07 -12.27 4.45
N TYR A 47 -4.33 -12.00 4.09
CA TYR A 47 -5.11 -10.94 4.72
C TYR A 47 -5.28 -11.17 6.22
N LYS A 48 -5.62 -12.40 6.64
CA LYS A 48 -5.80 -12.74 8.07
C LYS A 48 -4.49 -12.64 8.86
N SER A 49 -3.38 -13.12 8.31
CA SER A 49 -2.07 -13.04 8.97
C SER A 49 -1.64 -11.59 9.14
N GLN A 50 -1.75 -10.78 8.07
CA GLN A 50 -1.41 -9.36 8.11
C GLN A 50 -2.28 -8.59 9.10
N LEU A 51 -3.59 -8.89 9.14
CA LEU A 51 -4.51 -8.22 10.05
C LEU A 51 -4.27 -8.61 11.52
N ALA A 52 -3.87 -9.85 11.79
CA ALA A 52 -3.47 -10.29 13.14
C ALA A 52 -2.16 -9.62 13.58
N GLU A 53 -1.20 -9.47 12.67
CA GLU A 53 0.08 -8.80 12.93
C GLU A 53 -0.13 -7.29 13.16
N ASN A 54 -0.89 -6.62 12.30
CA ASN A 54 -1.24 -5.20 12.43
C ASN A 54 -1.97 -4.89 13.75
N ARG A 55 -2.78 -5.82 14.28
CA ARG A 55 -3.43 -5.63 15.60
C ARG A 55 -2.44 -5.52 16.74
N LYS A 56 -1.30 -6.23 16.68
CA LYS A 56 -0.25 -6.14 17.72
C LYS A 56 0.35 -4.73 17.73
N TYR A 57 0.70 -4.22 16.57
CA TYR A 57 1.22 -2.86 16.40
C TYR A 57 0.19 -1.79 16.80
N LEU A 58 -1.09 -1.96 16.47
CA LEU A 58 -2.17 -1.06 16.91
C LEU A 58 -2.34 -1.07 18.43
N ALA A 59 -2.26 -2.23 19.07
CA ALA A 59 -2.36 -2.35 20.53
C ALA A 59 -1.16 -1.69 21.24
N GLU A 60 0.05 -1.80 20.68
CA GLU A 60 1.24 -1.11 21.17
C GLU A 60 1.15 0.41 20.95
N PHE A 61 0.73 0.86 19.77
CA PHE A 61 0.53 2.28 19.46
C PHE A 61 -0.49 2.92 20.43
N ASN A 62 -1.59 2.24 20.72
CA ASN A 62 -2.62 2.73 21.64
C ASN A 62 -2.20 2.75 23.12
N LYS A 63 -1.14 2.02 23.50
CA LYS A 63 -0.57 2.04 24.87
C LYS A 63 0.40 3.21 25.09
N GLY A 64 0.91 3.83 24.03
CA GLY A 64 1.88 4.93 24.12
C GLY A 64 1.25 6.29 24.42
N GLU A 65 2.10 7.27 24.74
CA GLU A 65 1.69 8.69 24.80
C GLU A 65 1.24 9.17 23.42
N LYS A 66 0.02 9.72 23.33
CA LYS A 66 -0.51 10.32 22.11
C LYS A 66 0.45 11.41 21.60
N GLY A 67 1.03 11.19 20.41
CA GLY A 67 1.88 12.18 19.74
C GLY A 67 3.37 11.82 19.65
N LYS A 68 3.85 10.79 20.36
CA LYS A 68 5.20 10.25 20.15
C LYS A 68 5.14 9.10 19.14
N ILE A 69 5.74 9.28 17.97
CA ILE A 69 5.92 8.23 16.96
C ILE A 69 7.10 7.35 17.40
N ASN A 70 6.92 6.57 18.47
CA ASN A 70 7.94 5.64 18.96
C ASN A 70 7.65 4.22 18.46
N ILE A 71 7.59 4.08 17.14
CA ILE A 71 7.35 2.79 16.47
C ILE A 71 8.70 2.08 16.35
N THR A 72 8.85 0.89 16.93
CA THR A 72 10.00 0.02 16.67
C THR A 72 9.81 -0.55 15.27
N ALA A 73 10.54 0.02 14.31
CA ALA A 73 10.51 -0.40 12.93
C ALA A 73 11.35 -1.69 12.77
N PRO A 74 10.81 -2.80 12.22
CA PRO A 74 11.64 -3.89 11.69
C PRO A 74 12.69 -3.38 10.69
N ALA A 75 13.74 -4.17 10.45
CA ALA A 75 14.75 -3.80 9.47
C ALA A 75 14.16 -3.84 8.03
N GLN A 76 14.61 -2.92 7.18
CA GLN A 76 14.23 -2.77 5.76
C GLN A 76 12.73 -2.55 5.49
N ILE A 77 12.06 -1.71 6.29
CA ILE A 77 10.64 -1.38 6.03
C ILE A 77 10.47 -0.63 4.71
N VAL A 78 9.60 -1.17 3.86
CA VAL A 78 9.07 -0.48 2.70
C VAL A 78 7.73 0.16 3.06
N THR A 79 7.63 1.48 2.92
CA THR A 79 6.36 2.21 3.10
C THR A 79 5.86 2.76 1.79
N ARG A 80 4.58 3.14 1.74
CA ARG A 80 3.94 3.71 0.56
C ARG A 80 3.14 4.96 0.91
N PHE A 81 3.28 6.00 0.09
CA PHE A 81 2.39 7.18 0.06
C PHE A 81 1.57 7.14 -1.23
N PRO A 82 0.24 6.88 -1.15
CA PRO A 82 -0.70 6.79 -2.27
C PRO A 82 -1.55 8.05 -2.51
N PRO A 83 -1.00 9.14 -3.07
CA PRO A 83 -1.86 10.24 -3.49
C PRO A 83 -2.61 9.85 -4.77
N GLU A 84 -3.90 10.13 -4.80
CA GLU A 84 -4.68 10.16 -6.05
C GLU A 84 -4.36 11.48 -6.77
N PRO A 85 -3.96 11.47 -8.06
CA PRO A 85 -3.63 12.69 -8.80
C PRO A 85 -4.88 13.41 -9.32
N SER A 86 -5.88 13.56 -8.46
CA SER A 86 -7.18 14.19 -8.76
C SER A 86 -7.41 15.51 -8.00
N GLY A 87 -6.45 15.92 -7.16
CA GLY A 87 -6.53 17.16 -6.40
C GLY A 87 -5.23 17.51 -5.67
N TRP A 88 -5.22 18.72 -5.09
CA TRP A 88 -4.07 19.26 -4.35
C TRP A 88 -3.86 18.57 -3.01
N LEU A 89 -2.61 18.44 -2.57
CA LEU A 89 -2.33 17.96 -1.23
C LEU A 89 -2.79 18.98 -0.18
N HIS A 90 -3.12 18.48 1.00
CA HIS A 90 -3.46 19.30 2.16
C HIS A 90 -2.69 18.78 3.38
N ILE A 91 -2.83 19.46 4.53
CA ILE A 91 -2.06 19.15 5.75
C ILE A 91 -2.19 17.68 6.22
N GLY A 92 -3.31 17.03 5.90
CA GLY A 92 -3.52 15.61 6.19
C GLY A 92 -2.57 14.71 5.38
N HIS A 93 -2.39 15.03 4.09
CA HIS A 93 -1.43 14.35 3.22
C HIS A 93 0.01 14.57 3.67
N ALA A 94 0.36 15.80 4.10
CA ALA A 94 1.69 16.09 4.63
C ALA A 94 2.03 15.18 5.83
N LYS A 95 1.08 14.99 6.76
CA LYS A 95 1.25 14.06 7.87
C LYS A 95 1.48 12.62 7.40
N ALA A 96 0.70 12.15 6.43
CA ALA A 96 0.83 10.80 5.90
C ALA A 96 2.18 10.58 5.20
N ALA A 97 2.61 11.51 4.35
CA ALA A 97 3.87 11.44 3.64
C ALA A 97 5.07 11.45 4.60
N LEU A 98 5.09 12.39 5.56
CA LEU A 98 6.16 12.49 6.56
C LEU A 98 6.23 11.27 7.47
N LEU A 99 5.09 10.71 7.87
CA LEU A 99 5.05 9.49 8.68
C LEU A 99 5.63 8.30 7.92
N ASN A 100 5.24 8.11 6.67
CA ASN A 100 5.73 7.00 5.85
C ASN A 100 7.24 7.13 5.57
N GLN A 101 7.73 8.33 5.28
CA GLN A 101 9.16 8.61 5.16
C GLN A 101 9.89 8.27 6.46
N HIS A 102 9.42 8.79 7.60
CA HIS A 102 10.06 8.58 8.91
C HIS A 102 10.18 7.10 9.26
N LEU A 103 9.12 6.32 9.00
CA LEU A 103 9.11 4.88 9.24
C LEU A 103 10.10 4.12 8.35
N ALA A 104 10.13 4.45 7.05
CA ALA A 104 11.09 3.86 6.12
C ALA A 104 12.54 4.18 6.53
N SER A 105 12.85 5.43 6.85
CA SER A 105 14.19 5.85 7.28
C SER A 105 14.60 5.21 8.61
N LYS A 106 13.69 5.08 9.59
CA LYS A 106 13.97 4.44 10.88
C LYS A 106 14.27 2.95 10.73
N GLY A 107 13.61 2.28 9.79
CA GLY A 107 13.86 0.88 9.47
C GLY A 107 15.03 0.65 8.50
N GLY A 108 15.66 1.70 7.97
CA GLY A 108 16.68 1.57 6.91
C GLY A 108 16.13 0.96 5.61
N GLY A 109 14.82 1.15 5.34
CA GLY A 109 14.18 0.73 4.11
C GLY A 109 13.90 1.90 3.17
N ARG A 110 12.78 1.87 2.44
CA ARG A 110 12.48 2.86 1.38
C ARG A 110 11.03 3.29 1.34
N LEU A 111 10.82 4.55 0.96
CA LEU A 111 9.51 5.09 0.65
C LEU A 111 9.17 4.84 -0.84
N ILE A 112 7.93 4.45 -1.10
CA ILE A 112 7.34 4.40 -2.44
C ILE A 112 6.28 5.49 -2.52
N VAL A 113 6.48 6.46 -3.41
CA VAL A 113 5.38 7.35 -3.82
C VAL A 113 4.75 6.67 -5.02
N ARG A 114 3.47 6.32 -4.91
CA ARG A 114 2.74 5.78 -6.06
C ARG A 114 1.47 6.54 -6.31
N PHE A 115 1.39 7.17 -7.47
CA PHE A 115 0.17 7.80 -7.93
C PHE A 115 -0.87 6.70 -8.11
N ASP A 116 -2.01 6.87 -7.43
CA ASP A 116 -3.13 5.95 -7.57
C ASP A 116 -3.98 6.37 -8.75
N ASP A 117 -3.44 6.14 -9.95
CA ASP A 117 -3.94 6.61 -11.24
C ASP A 117 -4.89 5.60 -11.90
N THR A 118 -5.87 5.13 -11.12
CA THR A 118 -6.84 4.11 -11.55
C THR A 118 -8.12 4.70 -12.16
N ASN A 119 -8.28 6.02 -12.13
CA ASN A 119 -9.46 6.75 -12.58
C ASN A 119 -9.12 7.80 -13.67
N PRO A 120 -9.12 7.40 -14.94
CA PRO A 120 -8.66 8.25 -16.04
C PRO A 120 -9.47 9.55 -16.24
N GLU A 121 -10.70 9.66 -15.70
CA GLU A 121 -11.52 10.87 -15.84
C GLU A 121 -11.12 12.00 -14.90
N LYS A 122 -10.46 11.69 -13.79
CA LYS A 122 -10.18 12.66 -12.71
C LYS A 122 -8.72 13.09 -12.63
N GLU A 123 -7.86 12.46 -13.41
CA GLU A 123 -6.42 12.59 -13.29
C GLU A 123 -5.88 13.67 -14.20
N SER A 124 -4.85 14.38 -13.74
CA SER A 124 -4.19 15.42 -14.51
C SER A 124 -2.71 15.48 -14.18
N ALA A 125 -1.87 15.60 -15.21
CA ALA A 125 -0.44 15.83 -15.06
C ALA A 125 -0.13 17.06 -14.17
N ALA A 126 -1.01 18.07 -14.18
CA ALA A 126 -0.84 19.25 -13.32
C ALA A 126 -0.94 18.90 -11.83
N PHE A 127 -1.76 17.92 -11.45
CA PHE A 127 -1.85 17.48 -10.05
C PHE A 127 -0.65 16.62 -9.66
N GLU A 128 -0.14 15.78 -10.55
CA GLU A 128 1.09 15.02 -10.30
C GLU A 128 2.29 15.94 -10.05
N GLU A 129 2.49 16.93 -10.94
CA GLU A 129 3.57 17.92 -10.79
C GLU A 129 3.46 18.67 -9.46
N ALA A 130 2.25 19.10 -9.11
CA ALA A 130 1.98 19.76 -7.84
C ALA A 130 2.31 18.88 -6.62
N ILE A 131 1.90 17.60 -6.66
CA ILE A 131 2.18 16.64 -5.59
C ILE A 131 3.69 16.44 -5.43
N LEU A 132 4.43 16.30 -6.53
CA LEU A 132 5.89 16.15 -6.48
C LEU A 132 6.55 17.41 -5.91
N GLU A 133 6.05 18.59 -6.24
CA GLU A 133 6.55 19.85 -5.70
C GLU A 133 6.27 19.98 -4.20
N ASP A 134 5.06 19.65 -3.75
CA ASP A 134 4.70 19.61 -2.33
C ASP A 134 5.61 18.64 -1.54
N LEU A 135 5.93 17.47 -2.11
CA LEU A 135 6.88 16.53 -1.51
C LEU A 135 8.28 17.16 -1.39
N ARG A 136 8.77 17.87 -2.41
CA ARG A 136 10.05 18.61 -2.33
C ARG A 136 10.02 19.68 -1.25
N LEU A 137 8.94 20.44 -1.13
CA LEU A 137 8.75 21.46 -0.08
C LEU A 137 8.78 20.83 1.32
N LEU A 138 8.23 19.63 1.47
CA LEU A 138 8.30 18.83 2.70
C LEU A 138 9.66 18.17 2.93
N LYS A 139 10.64 18.39 2.04
CA LYS A 139 11.98 17.78 2.06
C LYS A 139 11.95 16.25 1.96
N ILE A 140 10.92 15.73 1.28
CA ILE A 140 10.78 14.32 0.93
C ILE A 140 11.37 14.16 -0.47
N SER A 141 12.56 13.57 -0.57
CA SER A 141 13.27 13.37 -1.84
C SER A 141 13.77 11.95 -2.06
N ASP A 142 13.90 11.17 -0.99
CA ASP A 142 14.33 9.77 -1.07
C ASP A 142 13.10 8.86 -1.14
N TYR A 143 12.61 8.65 -2.37
CA TYR A 143 11.51 7.74 -2.67
C TYR A 143 11.63 7.16 -4.07
N ARG A 144 11.02 5.99 -4.30
CA ARG A 144 10.77 5.49 -5.65
C ARG A 144 9.39 5.93 -6.10
N LEU A 145 9.32 6.55 -7.28
CA LEU A 145 8.06 6.88 -7.95
C LEU A 145 7.58 5.68 -8.79
N THR A 146 6.29 5.35 -8.72
CA THR A 146 5.62 4.35 -9.58
C THR A 146 4.17 4.78 -9.82
N HIS A 147 3.49 4.21 -10.81
CA HIS A 147 2.06 4.42 -11.03
C HIS A 147 1.29 3.13 -10.75
N SER A 148 0.01 3.22 -10.40
CA SER A 148 -0.87 2.05 -10.32
C SER A 148 -1.12 1.49 -11.73
N SER A 149 -1.21 2.36 -12.74
CA SER A 149 -1.41 2.01 -14.15
C SER A 149 -0.28 1.18 -14.76
N ASP A 150 0.97 1.37 -14.31
CA ASP A 150 2.13 0.55 -14.68
C ASP A 150 1.90 -0.95 -14.43
N TYR A 151 0.94 -1.29 -13.56
CA TYR A 151 0.63 -2.65 -13.15
C TYR A 151 -0.73 -3.16 -13.65
N PHE A 152 -1.42 -2.46 -14.56
CA PHE A 152 -2.74 -2.89 -15.04
C PHE A 152 -2.75 -4.29 -15.65
N ASP A 153 -1.73 -4.66 -16.41
CA ASP A 153 -1.62 -6.01 -16.97
C ASP A 153 -1.54 -7.08 -15.87
N ALA A 154 -0.67 -6.85 -14.87
CA ALA A 154 -0.55 -7.75 -13.72
C ALA A 154 -1.87 -7.81 -12.92
N ILE A 155 -2.51 -6.67 -12.65
CA ILE A 155 -3.80 -6.59 -11.96
C ILE A 155 -4.86 -7.41 -12.72
N PHE A 156 -4.90 -7.28 -14.05
CA PHE A 156 -5.83 -8.02 -14.90
C PHE A 156 -5.55 -9.54 -14.86
N GLU A 157 -4.30 -9.95 -15.01
CA GLU A 157 -3.91 -11.36 -14.93
C GLU A 157 -4.30 -11.98 -13.58
N HIS A 158 -4.03 -11.26 -12.49
CA HIS A 158 -4.43 -11.69 -11.16
C HIS A 158 -5.95 -11.73 -10.98
N ALA A 159 -6.69 -10.75 -11.51
CA ALA A 159 -8.15 -10.77 -11.49
C ALA A 159 -8.71 -12.00 -12.24
N VAL A 160 -8.16 -12.33 -13.41
CA VAL A 160 -8.52 -13.55 -14.16
C VAL A 160 -8.20 -14.81 -13.34
N SER A 161 -7.03 -14.86 -12.70
CA SER A 161 -6.66 -15.97 -11.81
C SER A 161 -7.59 -16.07 -10.60
N LEU A 162 -8.14 -14.96 -10.11
CA LEU A 162 -9.06 -14.94 -8.98
C LEU A 162 -10.48 -15.42 -9.37
N ILE A 163 -10.87 -15.26 -10.63
CA ILE A 163 -12.17 -15.71 -11.15
C ILE A 163 -12.17 -17.21 -11.49
N LYS A 164 -11.08 -17.70 -12.10
CA LYS A 164 -10.88 -19.12 -12.46
C LYS A 164 -10.82 -20.00 -11.20
#